data_AF-A0A659UPA3-F1
#
_entry.id   AF-A0A659UPA3-F1
#
_cell.length_a   1.000
_cell.length_b   1.000
_cell.length_c   1.000
_cell.angle_alpha   90.00
_cell.angle_beta   90.00
_cell.angle_gamma   90.00
#
_symmetry.space_group_name_H-M   'P 1'
#
loop_
_entity.id
_entity.type
_entity.pdbx_description
1 polymer ?
#
loop_
_entity_poly.entity_id
_entity_poly.type
_entity_poly.pdbx_seq_one_letter_code
_entity_poly.pdbx_strand_id
1 'polypeptide(L)'
;PDITFIGLDLLRMLNERDVAVDLGPLVKKEGNMAELGFSDTILKLAQVNGKQIGLAFATSNPIMYYNADLVKAAGGDPDNPPKTWDEVIALGGKIKALGNGVDGIDFRWQGDDWMFS
;
A
#
# COMPACT_ATOMS: atom_id res chain seq x y z
N PRO A 1 -16.78 0.62 19.03
CA PRO A 1 -15.71 1.21 19.87
C PRO A 1 -15.63 2.70 19.59
N ASP A 2 -15.08 3.51 20.50
CA ASP A 2 -14.95 4.96 20.28
C ASP A 2 -13.86 5.31 19.26
N ILE A 3 -12.78 4.53 19.22
CA ILE A 3 -11.67 4.64 18.25
C ILE A 3 -11.35 3.24 17.74
N THR A 4 -11.07 3.13 16.44
CA THR A 4 -10.64 1.88 15.79
C THR A 4 -9.63 2.17 14.68
N PHE A 5 -8.71 1.23 14.45
CA PHE A 5 -7.84 1.23 13.28
C PHE A 5 -8.53 0.47 12.15
N ILE A 6 -8.60 1.08 10.98
CA ILE A 6 -9.32 0.54 9.83
C ILE A 6 -8.44 0.74 8.60
N GLY A 7 -8.47 -0.23 7.69
CA GLY A 7 -7.82 -0.15 6.38
C GLY A 7 -8.31 1.05 5.57
N LEU A 8 -7.42 1.61 4.76
CA LEU A 8 -7.71 2.77 3.91
C LEU A 8 -8.85 2.48 2.93
N ASP A 9 -8.89 1.25 2.41
CA ASP A 9 -9.88 0.70 1.49
C ASP A 9 -11.31 0.68 2.06
N LEU A 10 -11.45 0.51 3.38
CA LEU A 10 -12.75 0.40 4.03
C LEU A 10 -13.37 1.76 4.40
N LEU A 11 -12.63 2.86 4.30
CA LEU A 11 -13.12 4.18 4.71
C LEU A 11 -14.37 4.61 3.93
N ARG A 12 -14.44 4.28 2.64
CA ARG A 12 -15.62 4.57 1.83
C ARG A 12 -16.85 3.84 2.36
N MET A 13 -16.72 2.55 2.63
CA MET A 13 -17.80 1.72 3.16
C MET A 13 -18.27 2.23 4.53
N LEU A 14 -17.36 2.63 5.40
CA LEU A 14 -17.72 3.20 6.70
C LEU A 14 -18.48 4.52 6.58
N ASN A 15 -18.07 5.40 5.67
CA ASN A 15 -18.77 6.67 5.43
C ASN A 15 -20.14 6.47 4.79
N GLU A 16 -20.27 5.57 3.81
CA GLU A 16 -21.55 5.27 3.14
C GLU A 16 -22.58 4.59 4.07
N ARG A 17 -22.11 3.96 5.15
CA ARG A 17 -22.95 3.32 6.18
C ARG A 17 -23.17 4.19 7.42
N ASP A 18 -22.75 5.44 7.38
CA ASP A 18 -22.85 6.40 8.51
C ASP A 18 -22.24 5.87 9.83
N VAL A 19 -21.18 5.06 9.73
CA VAL A 19 -20.48 4.49 10.90
C VAL A 19 -19.45 5.48 11.44
N ALA A 20 -18.79 6.23 10.56
CA ALA A 20 -17.70 7.12 10.91
C ALA A 20 -18.17 8.54 11.23
N VAL A 21 -17.50 9.17 12.19
CA VAL A 21 -17.70 10.58 12.56
C VAL A 21 -16.86 11.46 11.66
N ASP A 22 -17.44 12.55 11.14
CA ASP A 22 -16.68 13.56 10.41
C ASP A 22 -15.77 14.36 11.36
N LEU A 23 -14.47 14.12 11.26
CA LEU A 23 -13.43 14.79 12.04
C LEU A 23 -13.08 16.17 11.47
N GLY A 24 -13.64 16.58 10.34
CA GLY A 24 -13.33 17.84 9.66
C GLY A 24 -13.41 19.08 10.56
N PRO A 25 -14.44 19.24 11.41
CA PRO A 25 -14.49 20.32 12.38
C PRO A 25 -13.35 20.31 13.41
N LEU A 26 -12.90 19.13 13.84
CA LEU A 26 -11.78 18.98 14.78
C LEU A 26 -10.46 19.34 14.12
N VAL A 27 -10.23 18.84 12.90
CA VAL A 27 -9.04 19.17 12.09
C VAL A 27 -8.94 20.67 11.83
N LYS A 28 -10.06 21.32 11.48
CA LYS A 28 -10.10 22.78 11.30
C LYS A 28 -9.81 23.55 12.59
N LYS A 29 -10.28 23.05 13.73
CA LYS A 29 -10.05 23.68 15.04
C LYS A 29 -8.59 23.57 15.47
N GLU A 30 -7.96 22.42 15.23
CA GLU A 30 -6.53 22.21 15.52
C GLU A 30 -5.66 23.12 14.64
N GLY A 31 -6.05 23.31 13.38
CA GLY A 31 -5.41 24.26 12.48
C GLY A 31 -4.17 23.67 11.82
N ASN A 32 -2.99 23.87 12.41
CA ASN A 32 -1.70 23.60 11.75
C ASN A 32 -1.31 22.11 11.73
N MET A 33 -2.13 21.31 11.06
CA MET A 33 -1.99 19.87 10.95
C MET A 33 -0.66 19.43 10.34
N ALA A 34 -0.08 20.24 9.44
CA ALA A 34 1.20 19.95 8.81
C ALA A 34 2.35 19.93 9.83
N GLU A 35 2.34 20.84 10.83
CA GLU A 35 3.32 20.83 11.93
C GLU A 35 3.18 19.60 12.83
N LEU A 36 1.99 19.00 12.87
CA LEU A 36 1.71 17.75 13.56
C LEU A 36 2.02 16.50 12.72
N GLY A 37 2.58 16.67 11.51
CA GLY A 37 2.93 15.57 10.60
C GLY A 37 1.81 15.14 9.64
N PHE A 38 0.65 15.80 9.68
CA PHE A 38 -0.47 15.54 8.79
C PHE A 38 -0.47 16.54 7.63
N SER A 39 0.38 16.30 6.64
CA SER A 39 0.36 17.07 5.39
C SER A 39 -1.00 16.93 4.69
N ASP A 40 -1.31 17.86 3.78
CA ASP A 40 -2.54 17.81 2.98
C ASP A 40 -2.70 16.48 2.24
N THR A 41 -1.61 15.90 1.75
CA THR A 41 -1.62 14.59 1.09
C THR A 41 -2.03 13.49 2.06
N ILE A 42 -1.49 13.50 3.28
CA ILE A 42 -1.83 12.52 4.33
C ILE A 42 -3.28 12.66 4.79
N LEU A 43 -3.77 13.90 4.96
CA LEU A 43 -5.17 14.14 5.32
C LEU A 43 -6.13 13.65 4.25
N LYS A 44 -5.80 13.89 2.97
CA LYS A 44 -6.60 13.46 1.82
C LYS A 44 -6.78 11.94 1.74
N LEU A 45 -5.82 11.14 2.21
CA LEU A 45 -5.96 9.68 2.25
C LEU A 45 -7.22 9.27 3.01
N ALA A 46 -7.54 9.96 4.13
CA ALA A 46 -8.70 9.65 4.95
C ALA A 46 -9.93 10.53 4.65
N GLN A 47 -10.00 11.15 3.46
CA GLN A 47 -11.16 11.93 3.03
C GLN A 47 -12.05 11.15 2.07
N VAL A 48 -13.34 11.06 2.39
CA VAL A 48 -14.36 10.45 1.53
C VAL A 48 -15.50 11.44 1.37
N ASN A 49 -15.89 11.72 0.12
CA ASN A 49 -16.99 12.64 -0.20
C ASN A 49 -16.90 14.00 0.53
N GLY A 50 -15.68 14.53 0.68
CA GLY A 50 -15.41 15.82 1.31
C GLY A 50 -15.45 15.84 2.85
N LYS A 51 -15.69 14.71 3.51
CA LYS A 51 -15.60 14.57 4.97
C LYS A 51 -14.26 13.96 5.37
N GLN A 52 -13.73 14.34 6.54
CA GLN A 52 -12.53 13.72 7.11
C GLN A 52 -12.95 12.53 7.97
N ILE A 53 -12.78 11.31 7.46
CA ILE A 53 -13.36 10.10 8.07
C ILE A 53 -12.41 9.47 9.11
N GLY A 54 -11.15 9.89 9.11
CA GLY A 54 -10.12 9.39 9.99
C GLY A 54 -8.85 10.22 9.91
N LEU A 55 -7.81 9.78 10.63
CA LEU A 55 -6.46 10.30 10.56
C LEU A 55 -5.50 9.14 10.27
N ALA A 56 -4.50 9.38 9.43
CA ALA A 56 -3.50 8.36 9.14
C ALA A 56 -2.66 8.07 10.40
N PHE A 57 -2.68 6.82 10.86
CA PHE A 57 -1.82 6.38 11.95
C PHE A 57 -0.46 5.88 11.45
N ALA A 58 -0.47 5.14 10.35
CA ALA A 58 0.71 4.65 9.67
C ALA A 58 0.46 4.67 8.15
N THR A 59 1.50 5.00 7.40
CA THR A 59 1.52 4.88 5.94
C THR A 59 2.74 4.06 5.54
N SER A 60 2.56 3.22 4.53
CA SER A 60 3.60 2.36 3.98
C SER A 60 3.43 2.31 2.47
N ASN A 61 4.55 2.17 1.77
CA ASN A 61 4.56 2.00 0.32
C ASN A 61 5.02 0.58 0.01
N PRO A 62 4.31 -0.16 -0.86
CA PRO A 62 4.77 -1.46 -1.29
C PRO A 62 6.08 -1.33 -2.07
N ILE A 63 7.02 -2.22 -1.77
CA ILE A 63 8.27 -2.37 -2.51
C ILE A 63 8.45 -3.84 -2.88
N MET A 64 9.20 -4.08 -3.95
CA MET A 64 9.54 -5.42 -4.40
C MET A 64 10.92 -5.80 -3.89
N TYR A 65 10.99 -6.94 -3.20
CA TYR A 65 12.25 -7.61 -2.91
C TYR A 65 12.54 -8.65 -3.98
N TYR A 66 13.81 -8.86 -4.30
CA TYR A 66 14.23 -9.92 -5.21
C TYR A 66 15.44 -10.67 -4.64
N ASN A 67 15.58 -11.94 -5.01
CA ASN A 67 16.76 -12.74 -4.67
C ASN A 67 17.82 -12.57 -5.77
N ALA A 68 18.91 -11.88 -5.45
CA ALA A 68 19.97 -11.56 -6.41
C ALA A 68 20.62 -12.81 -7.05
N ASP A 69 20.74 -13.92 -6.31
CA ASP A 69 21.33 -15.16 -6.83
C ASP A 69 20.40 -15.84 -7.83
N LEU A 70 19.09 -15.85 -7.56
CA LEU A 70 18.09 -16.36 -8.51
C LEU A 70 18.02 -15.49 -9.78
N VAL A 71 18.12 -14.16 -9.63
CA VAL A 71 18.18 -13.23 -10.78
C VAL A 71 19.40 -13.56 -11.66
N LYS A 72 20.59 -13.73 -11.06
CA LYS A 72 21.81 -14.12 -11.80
C LYS A 72 21.68 -15.50 -12.45
N ALA A 73 21.16 -16.50 -11.73
CA ALA A 73 20.96 -17.85 -12.24
C ALA A 73 19.98 -17.88 -13.43
N ALA A 74 18.98 -17.00 -13.42
CA ALA A 74 18.03 -16.79 -14.51
C ALA A 74 18.60 -15.94 -15.67
N GLY A 75 19.87 -15.53 -15.59
CA GLY A 75 20.55 -14.72 -16.61
C GLY A 75 20.20 -13.22 -16.58
N GLY A 76 19.67 -12.73 -15.46
CA GLY A 76 19.45 -11.30 -15.21
C GLY A 76 20.61 -10.63 -14.48
N ASP A 77 20.50 -9.31 -14.32
CA ASP A 77 21.48 -8.48 -13.61
C ASP A 77 20.81 -7.77 -12.42
N PRO A 78 21.16 -8.15 -11.17
CA PRO A 78 20.62 -7.51 -9.96
C PRO A 78 20.90 -6.00 -9.86
N ASP A 79 21.99 -5.52 -10.45
CA ASP A 79 22.36 -4.10 -10.41
C ASP A 79 21.55 -3.27 -11.44
N ASN A 80 20.87 -3.95 -12.37
CA ASN A 80 20.00 -3.36 -13.38
C ASN A 80 18.61 -4.03 -13.34
N PRO A 81 17.79 -3.76 -12.30
CA PRO A 81 16.51 -4.41 -12.12
C PRO A 81 15.51 -4.05 -13.23
N PRO A 82 14.48 -4.91 -13.47
CA PRO A 82 13.38 -4.62 -14.37
C PRO A 82 12.74 -3.24 -14.10
N LYS A 83 12.43 -2.51 -15.18
CA LYS A 83 11.80 -1.19 -15.16
C LYS A 83 10.34 -1.21 -15.59
N THR A 84 9.88 -2.34 -16.14
CA THR A 84 8.51 -2.53 -16.60
C THR A 84 7.91 -3.83 -16.07
N TRP A 85 6.59 -3.90 -15.99
CA TRP A 85 5.91 -5.13 -15.56
C TRP A 85 6.17 -6.30 -16.52
N ASP A 86 6.27 -6.05 -17.83
CA ASP A 86 6.62 -7.09 -18.81
C ASP A 86 8.01 -7.68 -18.54
N GLU A 87 8.98 -6.84 -18.18
CA GLU A 87 10.32 -7.29 -17.78
C GLU A 87 10.30 -8.07 -16.45
N VAL A 88 9.48 -7.63 -15.48
CA VAL A 88 9.28 -8.35 -14.21
C VAL A 88 8.71 -9.74 -14.46
N ILE A 89 7.64 -9.84 -15.28
CA ILE A 89 6.98 -11.10 -15.62
C ILE A 89 7.94 -12.01 -16.40
N ALA A 90 8.69 -11.46 -17.36
CA ALA A 90 9.68 -12.22 -18.13
C ALA A 90 10.80 -12.78 -17.23
N LEU A 91 11.34 -11.96 -16.32
CA LEU A 91 12.35 -12.39 -15.35
C LEU A 91 11.79 -13.44 -14.39
N GLY A 92 10.58 -13.24 -13.86
CA GLY A 92 9.89 -14.21 -13.02
C GLY A 92 9.69 -15.56 -13.73
N GLY A 93 9.33 -15.55 -15.02
CA GLY A 93 9.24 -16.76 -15.83
C GLY A 93 10.58 -17.50 -15.96
N LYS A 94 11.69 -16.77 -16.16
CA LYS A 94 13.04 -17.35 -16.18
C LYS A 94 13.44 -17.94 -14.82
N ILE A 95 13.12 -17.24 -13.73
CA ILE A 95 13.37 -17.73 -12.36
C ILE A 95 12.57 -19.02 -12.10
N LYS A 96 11.28 -19.06 -12.49
CA LYS A 96 10.44 -20.25 -12.35
C LYS A 96 11.01 -21.45 -13.12
N ALA A 97 11.58 -21.21 -14.29
CA ALA A 97 12.18 -22.25 -15.12
C ALA A 97 13.44 -22.91 -14.51
N LEU A 98 14.03 -22.33 -13.45
CA LEU A 98 15.14 -22.96 -12.70
C LEU A 98 14.69 -24.23 -11.95
N GLY A 99 13.39 -24.41 -11.70
CA GLY A 99 12.83 -25.62 -11.11
C GLY A 99 13.07 -25.73 -9.59
N ASN A 100 13.07 -26.97 -9.08
CA ASN A 100 13.37 -27.30 -7.67
C ASN A 100 12.51 -26.56 -6.62
N GLY A 101 11.26 -26.27 -6.95
CA GLY A 101 10.34 -25.56 -6.04
C GLY A 101 10.57 -24.05 -5.97
N VAL A 102 11.42 -23.48 -6.83
CA VAL A 102 11.54 -22.03 -6.98
C VAL A 102 10.27 -21.47 -7.63
N ASP A 103 9.80 -20.34 -7.11
CA ASP A 103 8.73 -19.53 -7.70
C ASP A 103 9.29 -18.20 -8.23
N GLY A 104 8.65 -17.68 -9.28
CA GLY A 104 9.13 -16.51 -10.00
C GLY A 104 8.77 -15.18 -9.35
N ILE A 105 7.53 -15.06 -8.89
CA ILE A 105 6.96 -13.87 -8.25
C ILE A 105 5.95 -14.36 -7.21
N ASP A 106 5.99 -13.79 -6.02
CA ASP A 106 5.00 -14.02 -4.97
C ASP A 106 4.48 -12.69 -4.43
N PHE A 107 3.19 -12.63 -4.17
CA PHE A 107 2.55 -11.60 -3.38
C PHE A 107 1.31 -12.19 -2.72
N ARG A 108 1.03 -11.77 -1.50
CA ARG A 108 -0.16 -12.23 -0.77
C ARG A 108 -1.38 -11.42 -1.19
N TRP A 109 -2.36 -12.08 -1.79
CA TRP A 109 -3.66 -11.48 -2.09
C TRP A 109 -4.72 -11.79 -1.01
N GLN A 110 -4.76 -13.03 -0.51
CA GLN A 110 -5.80 -13.45 0.43
C GLN A 110 -5.44 -13.11 1.88
N GLY A 111 -6.35 -12.35 2.52
CA GLY A 111 -6.28 -11.98 3.94
C GLY A 111 -5.33 -10.81 4.25
N ASP A 112 -4.80 -10.15 3.22
CA ASP A 112 -3.97 -8.95 3.33
C ASP A 112 -4.23 -8.08 2.08
N ASP A 113 -5.27 -7.25 2.15
CA ASP A 113 -5.70 -6.33 1.09
C ASP A 113 -5.00 -4.96 1.15
N TRP A 114 -4.15 -4.75 2.17
CA TRP A 114 -3.40 -3.52 2.37
C TRP A 114 -2.63 -3.08 1.12
N MET A 115 -2.01 -4.04 0.42
CA MET A 115 -1.16 -3.74 -0.75
C MET A 115 -1.95 -3.16 -1.94
N PHE A 116 -3.27 -3.29 -1.93
CA PHE A 116 -4.18 -2.88 -3.01
C PHE A 116 -5.30 -1.94 -2.53
N SER A 117 -5.11 -1.37 -1.33
CA SER A 117 -6.04 -0.43 -0.68
C SER A 117 -5.95 1.01 -1.18
#